data_AF-A0A661WGH2-F1
#
_entry.id   AF-A0A661WGH2-F1
#
_cell.length_a   1.000
_cell.length_b   1.000
_cell.length_c   1.000
_cell.angle_alpha   90.00
_cell.angle_beta   90.00
_cell.angle_gamma   90.00
#
_symmetry.space_group_name_H-M   'P 1'
#
loop_
_entity.id
_entity.type
_entity.pdbx_description
1 polymer ?
#
loop_
_entity_poly.entity_id
_entity_poly.type
_entity_poly.pdbx_seq_one_letter_code
_entity_poly.pdbx_strand_id
1 'polypeptide(L)'
;MISESLTLNRYQSLANRSAGAGGEGDQRLVVSALGLAGEAGEFANLVKKMTAHGHPFDPESLKDELGDVLWYLAEAATAVGLNL
;
A
#
# COMPACT_ATOMS: atom_id res chain seq x y z
N MET A 1 -20.71 -20.91 4.06
CA MET A 1 -19.30 -20.62 3.72
C MET A 1 -18.75 -19.74 4.83
N ILE A 2 -17.82 -20.25 5.63
CA ILE A 2 -17.07 -19.36 6.52
C ILE A 2 -16.12 -18.58 5.61
N SER A 3 -16.29 -17.26 5.55
CA SER A 3 -15.30 -16.39 4.93
C SER A 3 -13.98 -16.64 5.66
N GLU A 4 -12.97 -17.17 4.98
CA GLU A 4 -11.61 -17.16 5.53
C GLU A 4 -11.28 -15.70 5.88
N SER A 5 -10.83 -15.48 7.11
CA SER A 5 -10.36 -14.17 7.55
C SER A 5 -9.13 -13.76 6.73
N LEU A 6 -9.11 -12.53 6.24
CA LEU A 6 -7.94 -11.98 5.55
C LEU A 6 -6.77 -11.86 6.54
N THR A 7 -5.73 -12.68 6.36
CA THR A 7 -4.45 -12.57 7.08
C THR A 7 -3.48 -11.69 6.30
N LEU A 8 -2.44 -11.18 6.95
CA LEU A 8 -1.39 -10.38 6.28
C LEU A 8 -0.70 -11.18 5.17
N ASN A 9 -0.25 -12.40 5.46
CA ASN A 9 0.24 -13.35 4.44
C ASN A 9 -0.73 -13.58 3.27
N ARG A 10 -2.05 -13.69 3.54
CA ARG A 10 -3.04 -13.86 2.47
C ARG A 10 -3.20 -12.60 1.64
N TYR A 11 -3.21 -11.43 2.28
CA TYR A 11 -3.23 -10.15 1.60
C TYR A 11 -1.98 -9.97 0.72
N GLN A 12 -0.80 -10.27 1.25
CA GLN A 12 0.46 -10.20 0.51
C GLN A 12 0.44 -11.10 -0.74
N SER A 13 -0.07 -12.33 -0.60
CA SER A 13 -0.25 -13.25 -1.72
C SER A 13 -1.21 -12.70 -2.79
N LEU A 14 -2.26 -11.98 -2.37
CA LEU A 14 -3.23 -11.36 -3.28
C LEU A 14 -2.63 -10.12 -3.97
N ALA A 15 -1.89 -9.28 -3.24
CA ALA A 15 -1.21 -8.10 -3.76
C ALA A 15 -0.18 -8.46 -4.84
N ASN A 16 0.60 -9.53 -4.62
CA ASN A 16 1.57 -10.02 -5.58
C ASN A 16 0.96 -10.42 -6.95
N ARG A 17 -0.35 -10.72 -7.01
CA ARG A 17 -0.99 -11.06 -8.29
C ARG A 17 -1.16 -9.85 -9.23
N SER A 18 -1.19 -8.65 -8.69
CA SER A 18 -1.27 -7.40 -9.46
C SER A 18 0.09 -6.70 -9.57
N ALA A 19 1.15 -7.31 -9.02
CA ALA A 19 2.50 -6.80 -9.11
C ALA A 19 3.08 -6.94 -10.53
N GLY A 20 4.10 -6.16 -10.83
CA GLY A 20 4.79 -6.20 -12.13
C GLY A 20 5.70 -5.00 -12.39
N ALA A 21 5.50 -3.91 -11.67
CA ALA A 21 6.40 -2.76 -11.73
C ALA A 21 7.77 -3.11 -11.13
N GLY A 22 8.85 -2.80 -11.85
CA GLY A 22 10.22 -3.06 -11.40
C GLY A 22 10.74 -4.49 -11.61
N GLY A 23 9.91 -5.43 -12.10
CA GLY A 23 10.34 -6.80 -12.40
C GLY A 23 10.67 -7.60 -11.14
N GLU A 24 11.91 -8.06 -10.99
CA GLU A 24 12.38 -8.88 -9.87
C GLU A 24 13.61 -8.25 -9.19
N GLY A 25 13.91 -8.69 -7.96
CA GLY A 25 15.13 -8.30 -7.23
C GLY A 25 15.17 -6.82 -6.83
N ASP A 26 16.37 -6.23 -6.83
CA ASP A 26 16.62 -4.87 -6.30
C ASP A 26 15.74 -3.80 -6.95
N GLN A 27 15.48 -3.90 -8.26
CA GLN A 27 14.65 -2.93 -8.96
C GLN A 27 13.19 -2.97 -8.50
N ARG A 28 12.66 -4.17 -8.24
CA ARG A 28 11.34 -4.36 -7.64
C ARG A 28 11.30 -3.71 -6.27
N LEU A 29 12.29 -3.97 -5.42
CA LEU A 29 12.39 -3.35 -4.09
C LEU A 29 12.45 -1.82 -4.14
N VAL A 30 13.25 -1.24 -5.05
CA VAL A 30 13.35 0.21 -5.22
C VAL A 30 12.00 0.80 -5.61
N VAL A 31 11.30 0.20 -6.57
CA VAL A 31 9.97 0.65 -6.99
C VAL A 31 8.98 0.56 -5.83
N SER A 32 8.97 -0.54 -5.07
CA SER A 32 8.07 -0.70 -3.93
C SER A 32 8.36 0.28 -2.81
N ALA A 33 9.64 0.55 -2.52
CA ALA A 33 10.05 1.50 -1.48
C ALA A 33 9.66 2.94 -1.85
N LEU A 34 9.87 3.34 -3.11
CA LEU A 34 9.48 4.66 -3.59
C LEU A 34 7.96 4.83 -3.65
N GLY A 35 7.25 3.80 -4.13
CA GLY A 35 5.78 3.76 -4.11
C GLY A 35 5.24 3.92 -2.70
N LEU A 36 5.71 3.08 -1.75
CA LEU A 36 5.31 3.15 -0.34
C LEU A 36 5.49 4.55 0.25
N ALA A 37 6.63 5.20 0.01
CA ALA A 37 6.88 6.55 0.48
C ALA A 37 5.99 7.61 -0.20
N GLY A 38 5.69 7.43 -1.49
CA GLY A 38 4.78 8.26 -2.27
C GLY A 38 3.37 8.25 -1.67
N GLU A 39 2.77 7.07 -1.58
CA GLU A 39 1.38 6.92 -1.10
C GLU A 39 1.23 7.32 0.37
N ALA A 40 2.26 7.06 1.21
CA ALA A 40 2.27 7.57 2.57
C ALA A 40 2.27 9.12 2.61
N GLY A 41 2.95 9.75 1.65
CA GLY A 41 2.95 11.20 1.47
C GLY A 41 1.61 11.74 0.97
N GLU A 42 0.95 11.03 0.06
CA GLU A 42 -0.38 11.36 -0.45
C GLU A 42 -1.43 11.29 0.67
N PHE A 43 -1.43 10.20 1.44
CA PHE A 43 -2.22 10.08 2.67
C PHE A 43 -1.98 11.25 3.63
N ALA A 44 -0.72 11.57 3.93
CA ALA A 44 -0.38 12.68 4.83
C ALA A 44 -0.89 14.03 4.27
N ASN A 45 -0.85 14.22 2.95
CA ASN A 45 -1.36 15.41 2.30
C ASN A 45 -2.89 15.52 2.38
N LEU A 46 -3.63 14.41 2.24
CA LEU A 46 -5.07 14.38 2.47
C LEU A 46 -5.42 14.77 3.90
N VAL A 47 -4.75 14.17 4.89
CA VAL A 47 -4.95 14.51 6.31
C VAL A 47 -4.70 16.00 6.54
N LYS A 48 -3.58 16.54 6.03
CA LYS A 48 -3.27 17.98 6.12
C LYS A 48 -4.36 18.85 5.51
N LYS A 49 -4.87 18.51 4.31
CA LYS A 49 -5.95 19.28 3.66
C LYS A 49 -7.22 19.31 4.54
N MET A 50 -7.59 18.17 5.12
CA MET A 50 -8.78 18.05 5.97
C MET A 50 -8.62 18.80 7.30
N THR A 51 -7.48 18.66 7.96
CA THR A 51 -7.30 19.17 9.33
C THR A 51 -6.78 20.60 9.40
N ALA A 52 -6.03 21.05 8.39
CA ALA A 52 -5.36 22.36 8.41
C ALA A 52 -5.89 23.35 7.36
N HIS A 53 -6.45 22.87 6.24
CA HIS A 53 -6.93 23.74 5.15
C HIS A 53 -8.46 23.79 5.05
N GLY A 54 -9.19 23.13 5.97
CA GLY A 54 -10.66 23.19 6.04
C GLY A 54 -11.39 22.40 4.94
N HIS A 55 -10.72 21.45 4.29
CA HIS A 55 -11.38 20.56 3.33
C HIS A 55 -12.35 19.61 4.07
N PRO A 56 -13.47 19.21 3.44
CA PRO A 56 -14.36 18.20 4.01
C PRO A 56 -13.64 16.89 4.29
N PHE A 57 -14.08 16.18 5.33
CA PHE A 57 -13.64 14.83 5.60
C PHE A 57 -14.12 13.90 4.48
N ASP A 58 -13.18 13.15 3.89
CA ASP A 58 -13.44 12.22 2.80
C ASP A 58 -12.82 10.84 3.11
N PRO A 59 -13.60 9.92 3.70
CA PRO A 59 -13.09 8.61 4.10
C PRO A 59 -12.75 7.70 2.91
N GLU A 60 -13.37 7.89 1.74
CA GLU A 60 -13.06 7.06 0.58
C GLU A 60 -11.69 7.42 0.01
N SER A 61 -11.37 8.72 -0.16
CA SER A 61 -10.00 9.13 -0.56
C SER A 61 -8.94 8.65 0.45
N LEU A 62 -9.22 8.71 1.76
CA LEU A 62 -8.27 8.18 2.76
C LEU A 62 -8.08 6.66 2.63
N LYS A 63 -9.15 5.94 2.34
CA LYS A 63 -9.13 4.48 2.18
C LYS A 63 -8.34 4.06 0.95
N ASP A 64 -8.41 4.82 -0.14
CA ASP A 64 -7.64 4.56 -1.35
C ASP A 64 -6.12 4.67 -1.03
N GLU A 65 -5.67 5.79 -0.46
CA GLU A 65 -4.25 5.97 -0.12
C GLU A 65 -3.75 4.94 0.91
N LEU A 66 -4.56 4.65 1.94
CA LEU A 66 -4.22 3.61 2.91
C LEU A 66 -4.16 2.22 2.28
N GLY A 67 -5.01 1.97 1.28
CA GLY A 67 -5.00 0.75 0.48
C GLY A 67 -3.70 0.59 -0.31
N ASP A 68 -3.25 1.67 -0.95
CA ASP A 68 -2.02 1.67 -1.73
C ASP A 68 -0.76 1.57 -0.84
N VAL A 69 -0.76 2.21 0.34
CA VAL A 69 0.27 2.00 1.37
C VAL A 69 0.36 0.53 1.79
N LEU A 70 -0.78 -0.12 2.06
CA LEU A 70 -0.80 -1.55 2.39
C LEU A 70 -0.27 -2.40 1.23
N TRP A 71 -0.63 -2.06 0.00
CA TRP A 71 -0.22 -2.79 -1.19
C TRP A 71 1.30 -2.70 -1.40
N TYR A 72 1.87 -1.49 -1.35
CA TYR A 72 3.32 -1.32 -1.51
C TYR A 72 4.13 -1.91 -0.36
N LEU A 73 3.60 -1.93 0.87
CA LEU A 73 4.23 -2.63 1.99
C LEU A 73 4.31 -4.14 1.72
N ALA A 74 3.21 -4.74 1.28
CA ALA A 74 3.17 -6.16 0.91
C ALA A 74 4.07 -6.48 -0.29
N GLU A 75 4.13 -5.59 -1.28
CA GLU A 75 4.97 -5.75 -2.45
C GLU A 75 6.47 -5.61 -2.10
N ALA A 76 6.84 -4.70 -1.19
CA ALA A 76 8.19 -4.59 -0.67
C ALA A 76 8.62 -5.86 0.08
N ALA A 77 7.75 -6.41 0.93
CA ALA A 77 8.02 -7.67 1.63
C ALA A 77 8.23 -8.83 0.63
N THR A 78 7.40 -8.90 -0.41
CA THR A 78 7.53 -9.91 -1.47
C THR A 78 8.84 -9.76 -2.24
N ALA A 79 9.26 -8.54 -2.56
CA ALA A 79 10.50 -8.26 -3.28
C ALA A 79 11.76 -8.77 -2.56
N VAL A 80 11.72 -8.89 -1.22
CA VAL A 80 12.84 -9.41 -0.40
C VAL A 80 12.58 -10.80 0.18
N GLY A 81 11.49 -11.47 -0.22
CA GLY A 81 11.16 -12.82 0.22
C GLY A 81 10.75 -12.94 1.70
N LEU A 82 10.18 -11.88 2.27
CA LEU A 82 9.66 -11.86 3.64
C LEU A 82 8.15 -12.15 3.68
N ASN A 83 7.70 -12.74 4.78
CA ASN A 83 6.29 -12.95 5.11
C ASN A 83 5.91 -12.04 6.29
N LEU A 84 4.81 -11.31 6.18
CA LEU A 84 4.28 -10.41 7.22
C LEU A 84 3.01 -10.95 7.90
#